data_AF-A0A519XSI6-F1
#
_entry.id   AF-A0A519XSI6-F1
#
_cell.length_a   1.000
_cell.length_b   1.000
_cell.length_c   1.000
_cell.angle_alpha   90.00
_cell.angle_beta   90.00
_cell.angle_gamma   90.00
#
_symmetry.space_group_name_H-M   'P 1'
#
loop_
_entity.id
_entity.type
_entity.pdbx_description
1 polymer ?
#
loop_
_entity_poly.entity_id
_entity_poly.type
_entity_poly.pdbx_seq_one_letter_code
_entity_poly.pdbx_strand_id
1 'polypeptide(L)'
;MRRIQLRDAAYRVLLRQLEDLVDPCTADRWPCHHQHYGASLALTVRAYRQVGGLPAVPFLEDEALWQLLLQHDLPVRHSPHVQVYTSARRCGRVEVGLSWQLREWENLTAQQAEPQVPCPHELVRVWRARRSLRTWWQGKRAPSPELARLARAVEVPLAELLEQARQATSFGQLWHWIEAARGAVMPVPLTGAMRDLRAYLRMGVAGA
;
A
#
# COMPACT_ATOMS: atom_id res chain seq x y z
N MET A 1 13.07 13.30 16.57
CA MET A 1 11.92 13.35 15.64
C MET A 1 12.34 13.44 14.18
N ARG A 2 12.92 14.55 13.69
CA ARG A 2 13.21 14.78 12.24
C ARG A 2 13.99 13.65 11.57
N ARG A 3 14.99 13.06 12.25
CA ARG A 3 15.76 11.92 11.74
C ARG A 3 14.88 10.69 11.48
N ILE A 4 13.99 10.34 12.42
CA ILE A 4 13.08 9.19 12.28
C ILE A 4 12.11 9.44 11.12
N GLN A 5 11.48 10.63 11.08
CA GLN A 5 10.59 11.04 10.00
C GLN A 5 11.24 10.92 8.62
N LEU A 6 12.46 11.44 8.44
CA LEU A 6 13.15 11.39 7.15
C LEU A 6 13.51 9.96 6.74
N ARG A 7 13.87 9.09 7.70
CA ARG A 7 14.17 7.68 7.42
C ARG A 7 12.93 6.89 7.06
N ASP A 8 11.82 7.10 7.77
CA ASP A 8 10.52 6.49 7.46
C ASP A 8 10.04 6.93 6.05
N ALA A 9 10.08 8.23 5.77
CA ALA A 9 9.73 8.75 4.45
C ALA A 9 10.62 8.19 3.33
N ALA A 10 11.94 8.12 3.56
CA ALA A 10 12.87 7.52 2.61
C ALA A 10 12.57 6.04 2.36
N TYR A 11 12.26 5.27 3.41
CA TYR A 11 11.85 3.88 3.27
C TYR A 11 10.57 3.76 2.42
N ARG A 12 9.52 4.54 2.71
CA ARG A 12 8.26 4.50 1.94
C ARG A 12 8.43 4.89 0.48
N VAL A 13 9.27 5.89 0.18
CA VAL A 13 9.58 6.29 -1.21
C VAL A 13 10.33 5.19 -1.96
N LEU A 14 11.37 4.61 -1.34
CA LEU A 14 12.10 3.48 -1.93
C LEU A 14 11.21 2.24 -2.09
N LEU A 15 10.24 2.07 -1.20
CA LEU A 15 9.27 0.98 -1.26
C LEU A 15 8.37 1.12 -2.49
N ARG A 16 7.90 2.34 -2.80
CA ARG A 16 7.16 2.62 -4.06
C ARG A 16 8.01 2.34 -5.30
N GLN A 17 9.30 2.68 -5.28
CA GLN A 17 10.20 2.34 -6.38
C GLN A 17 10.33 0.81 -6.55
N LEU A 18 10.47 0.06 -5.46
CA LEU A 18 10.55 -1.40 -5.54
C LEU A 18 9.24 -2.02 -6.01
N GLU A 19 8.10 -1.55 -5.50
CA GLU A 19 6.78 -2.00 -5.93
C GLU A 19 6.58 -1.77 -7.44
N ASP A 20 6.96 -0.61 -7.96
CA ASP A 20 6.88 -0.29 -9.39
C ASP A 20 7.73 -1.22 -10.29
N LEU A 21 8.84 -1.74 -9.77
CA LEU A 21 9.69 -2.73 -10.45
C LEU A 21 9.09 -4.14 -10.41
N VAL A 22 8.46 -4.51 -9.28
CA VAL A 22 7.90 -5.86 -9.06
C VAL A 22 6.54 -6.01 -9.74
N ASP A 23 5.63 -5.08 -9.43
CA ASP A 23 4.24 -5.04 -9.86
C ASP A 23 3.89 -3.66 -10.44
N PRO A 24 4.28 -3.40 -11.69
CA PRO A 24 4.14 -2.09 -12.33
C PRO A 24 2.66 -1.68 -12.46
N CYS A 25 2.32 -0.49 -11.96
CA CYS A 25 1.03 0.16 -12.21
C CYS A 25 1.18 1.21 -13.32
N THR A 26 0.46 1.06 -14.43
CA THR A 26 0.56 1.98 -15.58
C THR A 26 0.12 3.40 -15.23
N ALA A 27 -0.87 3.55 -14.36
CA ALA A 27 -1.37 4.84 -13.91
C ALA A 27 -0.46 5.53 -12.88
N ASP A 28 0.39 4.78 -12.17
CA ASP A 28 1.18 5.26 -11.03
C ASP A 28 2.65 4.86 -11.09
N ARG A 29 3.27 5.05 -12.26
CA ARG A 29 4.68 4.70 -12.47
C ARG A 29 5.62 5.54 -11.60
N TRP A 30 6.71 4.93 -11.15
CA TRP A 30 7.86 5.65 -10.60
C TRP A 30 8.42 6.65 -11.64
N PRO A 31 8.84 7.88 -11.26
CA PRO A 31 8.85 8.46 -9.92
C PRO A 31 7.46 8.88 -9.40
N CYS A 32 7.21 8.58 -8.13
CA CYS A 32 5.98 8.90 -7.41
C CYS A 32 6.21 9.10 -5.90
N HIS A 33 5.31 9.82 -5.22
CA HIS A 33 5.28 9.85 -3.75
C HIS A 33 4.43 8.70 -3.19
N HIS A 34 4.41 8.55 -1.86
CA HIS A 34 3.71 7.45 -1.17
C HIS A 34 2.49 7.90 -0.35
N GLN A 35 2.23 9.21 -0.32
CA GLN A 35 1.19 9.82 0.51
C GLN A 35 -0.07 10.11 -0.29
N HIS A 36 -1.24 9.97 0.31
CA HIS A 36 -2.53 10.33 -0.26
C HIS A 36 -3.35 11.16 0.74
N TYR A 37 -2.68 12.08 1.42
CA TYR A 37 -3.33 13.01 2.34
C TYR A 37 -4.39 13.83 1.61
N GLY A 38 -5.51 14.11 2.27
CA GLY A 38 -6.64 14.83 1.67
C GLY A 38 -6.26 16.16 1.00
N ALA A 39 -5.30 16.91 1.55
CA ALA A 39 -4.80 18.16 0.94
C ALA A 39 -4.16 17.99 -0.44
N SER A 40 -3.69 16.79 -0.77
CA SER A 40 -3.04 16.44 -2.04
C SER A 40 -3.93 15.63 -3.00
N LEU A 41 -5.17 15.33 -2.61
CA LEU A 41 -6.06 14.45 -3.35
C LEU A 41 -7.04 15.27 -4.21
N ALA A 42 -7.14 14.92 -5.49
CA ALA A 42 -8.11 15.49 -6.43
C ALA A 42 -8.78 14.37 -7.22
N LEU A 43 -10.09 14.49 -7.43
CA LEU A 43 -10.89 13.53 -8.19
C LEU A 43 -11.77 14.26 -9.20
N THR A 44 -12.09 13.57 -10.30
CA THR A 44 -13.21 14.00 -11.14
C THR A 44 -14.53 13.76 -10.41
N VAL A 45 -15.54 14.58 -10.69
CA VAL A 45 -16.91 14.39 -10.15
C VAL A 45 -17.44 12.99 -10.50
N ARG A 46 -17.10 12.48 -11.69
CA ARG A 46 -17.47 11.13 -12.12
C ARG A 46 -16.88 10.06 -11.21
N ALA A 47 -15.56 10.12 -10.95
CA ALA A 47 -14.90 9.15 -10.08
C ALA A 47 -15.46 9.21 -8.65
N TYR A 48 -15.66 10.42 -8.12
CA TYR A 48 -16.25 10.62 -6.79
C TYR A 48 -17.64 9.98 -6.67
N ARG A 49 -18.52 10.18 -7.66
CA ARG A 49 -19.86 9.57 -7.67
C ARG A 49 -19.81 8.06 -7.87
N GLN A 50 -18.89 7.57 -8.69
CA GLN A 50 -18.75 6.14 -8.99
C GLN A 50 -18.42 5.32 -7.74
N VAL A 51 -17.61 5.86 -6.83
CA VAL A 51 -17.25 5.19 -5.57
C VAL A 51 -18.21 5.46 -4.41
N GLY A 52 -19.32 6.19 -4.65
CA GLY A 52 -20.31 6.51 -3.62
C GLY A 52 -19.98 7.76 -2.79
N GLY A 53 -18.93 8.52 -3.15
CA GLY A 53 -18.51 9.73 -2.46
C GLY A 53 -17.53 9.49 -1.32
N LEU A 54 -17.38 10.48 -0.44
CA LEU A 54 -16.49 10.42 0.72
C LEU A 54 -17.09 9.51 1.81
N PRO A 55 -16.38 8.48 2.28
CA PRO A 55 -16.84 7.62 3.36
C PRO A 55 -17.03 8.39 4.66
N ALA A 56 -18.12 8.10 5.38
CA ALA A 56 -18.34 8.58 6.73
C ALA A 56 -17.61 7.69 7.75
N VAL A 57 -16.34 7.97 7.99
CA VAL A 57 -15.48 7.28 8.97
C VAL A 57 -14.98 8.27 10.03
N PRO A 58 -14.66 7.82 11.26
CA PRO A 58 -14.25 8.73 12.35
C PRO A 58 -12.90 9.43 12.10
N PHE A 59 -12.03 8.82 11.30
CA PHE A 59 -10.72 9.34 10.91
C PHE A 59 -10.23 8.64 9.64
N LEU A 60 -9.22 9.23 8.99
CA LEU A 60 -8.58 8.70 7.77
C LEU A 60 -9.59 8.54 6.61
N GLU A 61 -10.45 9.53 6.44
CA GLU A 61 -11.43 9.58 5.35
C GLU A 61 -10.76 9.62 3.96
N ASP A 62 -9.55 10.16 3.87
CA ASP A 62 -8.72 10.21 2.67
C ASP A 62 -8.16 8.84 2.29
N GLU A 63 -7.64 8.08 3.25
CA GLU A 63 -7.29 6.66 3.09
C GLU A 63 -8.52 5.84 2.67
N ALA A 64 -9.65 6.01 3.36
CA ALA A 64 -10.87 5.27 3.04
C ALA A 64 -11.36 5.57 1.62
N LEU A 65 -11.33 6.84 1.19
CA LEU A 65 -11.65 7.22 -0.18
C LEU A 65 -10.66 6.63 -1.19
N TRP A 66 -9.36 6.65 -0.89
CA TRP A 66 -8.33 6.06 -1.73
C TRP A 66 -8.53 4.54 -1.91
N GLN A 67 -8.84 3.82 -0.84
CA GLN A 67 -9.16 2.40 -0.86
C GLN A 67 -10.37 2.11 -1.75
N LEU A 68 -11.42 2.93 -1.69
CA LEU A 68 -12.57 2.77 -2.58
C LEU A 68 -12.20 2.99 -4.05
N LEU A 69 -11.35 3.97 -4.37
CA LEU A 69 -10.87 4.16 -5.75
C LEU A 69 -10.17 2.90 -6.26
N LEU A 70 -9.29 2.31 -5.44
CA LEU A 70 -8.61 1.07 -5.78
C LEU A 70 -9.58 -0.09 -5.94
N GLN A 71 -10.54 -0.24 -5.03
CA GLN A 71 -11.58 -1.29 -5.11
C GLN A 71 -12.39 -1.19 -6.41
N HIS A 72 -12.58 0.00 -6.97
CA HIS A 72 -13.27 0.18 -8.25
C HIS A 72 -12.34 0.12 -9.48
N ASP A 73 -11.09 -0.35 -9.33
CA ASP A 73 -10.05 -0.36 -10.38
C ASP A 73 -9.83 1.03 -11.02
N LEU A 74 -10.09 2.11 -10.28
CA LEU A 74 -9.88 3.47 -10.78
C LEU A 74 -8.40 3.86 -10.72
N PRO A 75 -7.86 4.47 -11.78
CA PRO A 75 -6.46 4.88 -11.82
C PRO A 75 -6.22 6.04 -10.83
N VAL A 76 -5.24 5.85 -9.94
CA VAL A 76 -4.75 6.88 -9.01
C VAL A 76 -3.29 7.17 -9.34
N ARG A 77 -2.90 8.45 -9.38
CA ARG A 77 -1.51 8.88 -9.60
C ARG A 77 -0.98 9.70 -8.43
N HIS A 78 0.15 9.30 -7.88
CA HIS A 78 0.94 10.04 -6.90
C HIS A 78 2.02 10.87 -7.60
N SER A 79 1.63 12.02 -8.13
CA SER A 79 2.52 12.89 -8.91
C SER A 79 3.53 13.62 -8.00
N PRO A 80 4.86 13.51 -8.24
CA PRO A 80 5.86 14.24 -7.46
C PRO A 80 5.79 15.76 -7.62
N HIS A 81 5.00 16.26 -8.59
CA HIS A 81 4.74 17.68 -8.80
C HIS A 81 3.64 18.23 -7.89
N VAL A 82 2.84 17.36 -7.25
CA VAL A 82 1.84 17.79 -6.27
C VAL A 82 2.57 18.05 -4.95
N GLN A 83 2.61 19.32 -4.56
CA GLN A 83 3.29 19.77 -3.34
C GLN A 83 2.28 20.44 -2.42
N VAL A 84 2.25 19.99 -1.16
CA VAL A 84 1.38 20.53 -0.13
C VAL A 84 2.18 20.82 1.12
N TYR A 85 1.91 21.98 1.72
CA TYR A 85 2.48 22.36 3.00
C TYR A 85 1.42 22.17 4.08
N THR A 86 1.75 21.36 5.09
CA THR A 86 0.86 21.11 6.22
C THR A 86 1.55 21.45 7.53
N SER A 87 0.75 21.76 8.54
CA SER A 87 1.23 22.11 9.86
C SER A 87 1.75 20.88 10.59
N ALA A 88 2.95 20.95 11.15
CA ALA A 88 3.51 19.92 12.02
C ALA A 88 2.93 19.97 13.46
N ARG A 89 1.64 20.32 13.59
CA ARG A 89 0.93 20.38 14.87
C ARG A 89 0.74 18.97 15.42
N ARG A 90 1.01 18.82 16.73
CA ARG A 90 0.92 17.53 17.45
C ARG A 90 -0.40 17.37 18.19
N CYS A 91 -1.16 18.44 18.35
CA CYS A 91 -2.53 18.40 18.82
C CYS A 91 -3.45 18.33 17.59
N GLY A 92 -4.10 17.19 17.42
CA GLY A 92 -5.07 16.94 16.35
C GLY A 92 -6.50 16.96 16.87
N ARG A 93 -7.46 17.04 15.96
CA ARG A 93 -8.90 16.99 16.27
C ARG A 93 -9.48 15.57 16.24
N VAL A 94 -8.72 14.63 15.68
CA VAL A 94 -9.05 13.22 15.55
C VAL A 94 -8.00 12.38 16.26
N GLU A 95 -8.40 11.17 16.64
CA GLU A 95 -7.56 10.23 17.38
C GLU A 95 -6.34 9.78 16.56
N VAL A 96 -6.56 9.45 15.28
CA VAL A 96 -5.55 8.96 14.34
C VAL A 96 -5.40 9.91 13.16
N GLY A 97 -4.16 10.20 12.78
CA GLY A 97 -3.81 11.10 11.67
C GLY A 97 -2.38 11.61 11.76
N LEU A 98 -2.04 12.65 10.99
CA LEU A 98 -0.66 13.16 10.95
C LEU A 98 -0.16 13.64 12.33
N SER A 99 -0.99 14.32 13.12
CA SER A 99 -0.61 14.74 14.47
C SER A 99 -0.30 13.56 15.39
N TRP A 100 -1.01 12.45 15.23
CA TRP A 100 -0.74 11.20 15.95
C TRP A 100 0.61 10.61 15.51
N GLN A 101 0.85 10.50 14.20
CA GLN A 101 2.12 9.99 13.66
C GLN A 101 3.33 10.83 14.13
N LEU A 102 3.18 12.15 14.23
CA LEU A 102 4.21 13.04 14.75
C LEU A 102 4.53 12.75 16.23
N ARG A 103 3.52 12.47 17.06
CA ARG A 103 3.71 12.06 18.46
C ARG A 103 4.40 10.71 18.55
N GLU A 104 4.03 9.76 17.69
CA GLU A 104 4.70 8.45 17.66
C GLU A 104 6.18 8.55 17.32
N TRP A 105 6.56 9.38 16.35
CA TRP A 105 7.97 9.62 16.07
C TRP A 105 8.70 10.36 17.21
N GLU A 106 8.00 11.21 17.96
CA GLU A 106 8.55 11.86 19.16
C GLU A 106 8.80 10.84 20.27
N ASN A 107 7.83 9.98 20.55
CA ASN A 107 7.92 8.89 21.53
C ASN A 107 9.09 7.94 21.21
N LEU A 108 9.19 7.46 19.96
CA LEU A 108 10.29 6.60 19.52
C LEU A 108 11.65 7.31 19.67
N THR A 109 11.72 8.62 19.41
CA THR A 109 12.95 9.39 19.61
C THR A 109 13.33 9.42 21.08
N ALA A 110 12.38 9.68 21.98
CA ALA A 110 12.62 9.76 23.42
C ALA A 110 13.08 8.41 23.99
N GLN A 111 12.53 7.32 23.49
CA GLN A 111 12.88 5.95 23.89
C GLN A 111 14.16 5.43 23.21
N GLN A 112 14.78 6.21 22.32
CA GLN A 112 15.89 5.78 21.47
C GLN A 112 15.59 4.49 20.67
N ALA A 113 14.31 4.27 20.38
CA ALA A 113 13.81 3.16 19.60
C ALA A 113 13.75 3.52 18.11
N GLU A 114 13.61 2.51 17.25
CA GLU A 114 13.38 2.71 15.82
C GLU A 114 11.98 2.24 15.40
N PRO A 115 11.39 2.85 14.35
CA PRO A 115 10.12 2.39 13.81
C PRO A 115 10.19 0.94 13.38
N GLN A 116 9.09 0.23 13.60
CA GLN A 116 8.85 -1.06 12.97
C GLN A 116 8.07 -0.83 11.68
N VAL A 117 8.54 -1.42 10.59
CA VAL A 117 7.98 -1.24 9.25
C VAL A 117 7.76 -2.59 8.55
N PRO A 118 6.88 -2.66 7.54
CA PRO A 118 6.64 -3.88 6.79
C PRO A 118 7.94 -4.53 6.25
N CYS A 119 8.06 -5.85 6.38
CA CYS A 119 9.20 -6.59 5.83
C CYS A 119 9.24 -6.51 4.29
N PRO A 120 10.33 -6.00 3.67
CA PRO A 120 10.43 -5.90 2.21
C PRO A 120 10.34 -7.26 1.49
N HIS A 121 10.88 -8.33 2.08
CA HIS A 121 10.83 -9.66 1.48
C HIS A 121 9.40 -10.18 1.34
N GLU A 122 8.58 -9.95 2.37
CA GLU A 122 7.19 -10.36 2.38
C GLU A 122 6.38 -9.53 1.38
N LEU A 123 6.63 -8.22 1.32
CA LEU A 123 5.99 -7.33 0.34
C LEU A 123 6.32 -7.73 -1.10
N VAL A 124 7.59 -8.05 -1.41
CA VAL A 124 7.97 -8.54 -2.75
C VAL A 124 7.24 -9.82 -3.11
N ARG A 125 7.12 -10.77 -2.17
CA ARG A 125 6.35 -12.01 -2.37
C ARG A 125 4.89 -11.69 -2.70
N VAL A 126 4.26 -10.82 -1.92
CA VAL A 126 2.86 -10.41 -2.07
C VAL A 126 2.64 -9.67 -3.39
N TRP A 127 3.51 -8.73 -3.78
CA TRP A 127 3.39 -8.00 -5.04
C TRP A 127 3.62 -8.87 -6.26
N ARG A 128 4.57 -9.82 -6.22
CA ARG A 128 4.72 -10.84 -7.28
C ARG A 128 3.43 -11.64 -7.42
N ALA A 129 2.82 -12.05 -6.31
CA ALA A 129 1.56 -12.76 -6.33
C ALA A 129 0.41 -11.88 -6.84
N ARG A 130 0.32 -10.61 -6.43
CA ARG A 130 -0.66 -9.62 -6.91
C ARG A 130 -0.61 -9.47 -8.42
N ARG A 131 0.61 -9.32 -8.98
CA ARG A 131 0.83 -9.23 -10.43
C ARG A 131 0.30 -10.47 -11.15
N SER A 132 0.70 -11.66 -10.70
CA SER A 132 0.25 -12.92 -11.32
C SER A 132 -1.26 -13.16 -11.16
N LEU A 133 -1.82 -12.79 -10.01
CA LEU A 133 -3.27 -12.85 -9.78
C LEU A 133 -4.02 -11.89 -10.72
N ARG A 134 -3.47 -10.71 -11.02
CA ARG A 134 -4.06 -9.80 -12.00
C ARG A 134 -4.09 -10.39 -13.41
N THR A 135 -3.03 -11.08 -13.82
CA THR A 135 -3.01 -11.82 -15.10
C THR A 135 -4.03 -12.95 -15.10
N TRP A 136 -4.12 -13.72 -14.01
CA TRP A 136 -5.13 -14.78 -13.86
C TRP A 136 -6.56 -14.22 -13.91
N TRP A 137 -6.80 -13.08 -13.27
CA TRP A 137 -8.08 -12.37 -13.23
C TRP A 137 -8.55 -11.95 -14.63
N GLN A 138 -7.63 -11.45 -15.46
CA GLN A 138 -7.89 -11.07 -16.85
C GLN A 138 -8.11 -12.28 -17.77
N GLY A 139 -7.71 -13.47 -17.35
CA GLY A 139 -7.86 -14.72 -18.11
C GLY A 139 -9.17 -15.47 -17.81
N LYS A 140 -9.12 -16.80 -18.00
CA LYS A 140 -10.28 -17.70 -17.81
C LYS A 140 -10.69 -17.88 -16.34
N ARG A 141 -9.95 -17.33 -15.38
CA ARG A 141 -10.19 -17.45 -13.92
C ARG A 141 -10.45 -18.91 -13.46
N ALA A 142 -9.79 -19.86 -14.10
CA ALA A 142 -9.93 -21.27 -13.79
C ALA A 142 -9.02 -21.68 -12.63
N PRO A 143 -9.40 -22.70 -11.83
CA PRO A 143 -8.49 -23.32 -10.88
C PRO A 143 -7.26 -23.88 -11.58
N SER A 144 -6.09 -23.72 -10.97
CA SER A 144 -4.84 -24.29 -11.47
C SER A 144 -3.86 -24.52 -10.31
N PRO A 145 -2.84 -25.39 -10.49
CA PRO A 145 -1.76 -25.53 -9.52
C PRO A 145 -1.03 -24.21 -9.27
N GLU A 146 -0.94 -23.34 -10.29
CA GLU A 146 -0.39 -22.00 -10.15
C GLU A 146 -1.24 -21.14 -9.22
N LEU A 147 -2.57 -21.12 -9.40
CA LEU A 147 -3.46 -20.37 -8.52
C LEU A 147 -3.35 -20.84 -7.06
N ALA A 148 -3.23 -22.15 -6.83
CA ALA A 148 -3.01 -22.70 -5.49
C ALA A 148 -1.70 -22.20 -4.86
N ARG A 149 -0.64 -22.03 -5.66
CA ARG A 149 0.62 -21.43 -5.22
C ARG A 149 0.47 -19.94 -4.91
N LEU A 150 -0.30 -19.20 -5.71
CA LEU A 150 -0.58 -17.78 -5.49
C LEU A 150 -1.38 -17.55 -4.21
N ALA A 151 -2.42 -18.36 -3.96
CA ALA A 151 -3.21 -18.35 -2.73
C ALA A 151 -2.32 -18.51 -1.48
N ARG A 152 -1.39 -19.47 -1.50
CA ARG A 152 -0.39 -19.65 -0.43
C ARG A 152 0.54 -18.45 -0.29
N ALA A 153 0.97 -17.84 -1.39
CA ALA A 153 1.90 -16.70 -1.37
C ALA A 153 1.29 -15.43 -0.75
N VAL A 154 -0.04 -15.26 -0.87
CA VAL A 154 -0.80 -14.18 -0.20
C VAL A 154 -1.48 -14.64 1.09
N GLU A 155 -1.24 -15.88 1.53
CA GLU A 155 -1.70 -16.43 2.80
C GLU A 155 -3.23 -16.49 2.95
N VAL A 156 -3.94 -16.83 1.88
CA VAL A 156 -5.40 -17.05 1.91
C VAL A 156 -5.78 -18.46 1.44
N PRO A 157 -6.90 -19.04 1.91
CA PRO A 157 -7.39 -20.32 1.42
C PRO A 157 -7.80 -20.26 -0.06
N LEU A 158 -7.41 -21.28 -0.85
CA LEU A 158 -7.72 -21.32 -2.28
C LEU A 158 -9.23 -21.36 -2.56
N ALA A 159 -10.00 -22.06 -1.72
CA ALA A 159 -11.44 -22.17 -1.87
C ALA A 159 -12.12 -20.79 -1.73
N GLU A 160 -11.75 -20.03 -0.70
CA GLU A 160 -12.25 -18.68 -0.46
C GLU A 160 -11.80 -17.71 -1.56
N LEU A 161 -10.55 -17.81 -2.03
CA LEU A 161 -10.06 -17.00 -3.15
C LEU A 161 -10.92 -17.20 -4.40
N LEU A 162 -11.27 -18.45 -4.73
CA LEU A 162 -12.13 -18.78 -5.88
C LEU A 162 -13.57 -18.29 -5.68
N GLU A 163 -14.09 -18.38 -4.46
CA GLU A 163 -15.42 -17.87 -4.12
C GLU A 163 -15.49 -16.35 -4.28
N GLN A 164 -14.57 -15.63 -3.65
CA GLN A 164 -14.50 -14.18 -3.69
C GLN A 164 -14.21 -13.67 -5.09
N ALA A 165 -13.41 -14.38 -5.88
CA ALA A 165 -13.17 -14.03 -7.27
C ALA A 165 -14.42 -14.16 -8.17
N ARG A 166 -15.42 -14.98 -7.79
CA ARG A 166 -16.71 -15.04 -8.50
C ARG A 166 -17.65 -13.90 -8.11
N GLN A 167 -17.55 -13.41 -6.88
CA GLN A 167 -18.40 -12.35 -6.34
C GLN A 167 -17.87 -10.94 -6.65
N ALA A 168 -16.55 -10.79 -6.74
CA ALA A 168 -15.92 -9.52 -7.01
C ALA A 168 -16.27 -8.99 -8.42
N THR A 169 -16.53 -7.69 -8.48
CA THR A 169 -16.86 -6.97 -9.73
C THR A 169 -15.63 -6.37 -10.42
N SER A 170 -14.51 -6.30 -9.70
CA SER A 170 -13.24 -5.71 -10.10
C SER A 170 -12.07 -6.49 -9.50
N PHE A 171 -10.87 -6.33 -10.04
CA PHE A 171 -9.67 -6.90 -9.43
C PHE A 171 -9.37 -6.24 -8.08
N GLY A 172 -9.54 -4.93 -8.00
CA GLY A 172 -9.36 -4.15 -6.78
C GLY A 172 -10.23 -4.63 -5.62
N GLN A 173 -11.49 -5.00 -5.87
CA GLN A 173 -12.36 -5.55 -4.84
C GLN A 173 -11.86 -6.91 -4.33
N LEU A 174 -11.44 -7.79 -5.24
CA LEU A 174 -10.81 -9.06 -4.87
C LEU A 174 -9.52 -8.83 -4.06
N TRP A 175 -8.68 -7.90 -4.51
CA TRP A 175 -7.42 -7.60 -3.85
C TRP A 175 -7.62 -7.01 -2.46
N HIS A 176 -8.60 -6.12 -2.30
CA HIS A 176 -8.96 -5.56 -1.00
C HIS A 176 -9.40 -6.66 -0.01
N TRP A 177 -10.20 -7.64 -0.47
CA TRP A 177 -10.53 -8.81 0.35
C TRP A 177 -9.27 -9.62 0.71
N ILE A 178 -8.36 -9.86 -0.24
CA ILE A 178 -7.09 -10.57 0.04
C ILE A 178 -6.29 -9.81 1.12
N GLU A 179 -6.19 -8.49 1.04
CA GLU A 179 -5.45 -7.68 2.03
C GLU A 179 -6.10 -7.69 3.41
N ALA A 180 -7.43 -7.78 3.50
CA ALA A 180 -8.14 -7.91 4.77
C ALA A 180 -8.06 -9.33 5.35
N ALA A 181 -8.03 -10.36 4.49
CA ALA A 181 -8.01 -11.77 4.89
C ALA A 181 -6.60 -12.27 5.23
N ARG A 182 -5.58 -11.74 4.56
CA ARG A 182 -4.18 -12.09 4.84
C ARG A 182 -3.76 -11.55 6.20
N GLY A 183 -2.85 -12.26 6.86
CA GLY A 183 -2.22 -11.77 8.09
C GLY A 183 -1.49 -10.43 7.86
N ALA A 184 -1.35 -9.64 8.93
CA ALA A 184 -0.57 -8.42 8.90
C ALA A 184 0.88 -8.73 8.51
N VAL A 185 1.48 -7.87 7.66
CA VAL A 185 2.88 -8.02 7.26
C VAL A 185 3.77 -7.98 8.49
N MET A 186 4.70 -8.94 8.59
CA MET A 186 5.61 -9.02 9.73
C MET A 186 6.38 -7.69 9.85
N PRO A 187 6.23 -6.98 10.98
CA PRO A 187 6.95 -5.75 11.20
C PRO A 187 8.41 -6.07 11.56
N VAL A 188 9.35 -5.36 10.94
CA VAL A 188 10.79 -5.49 11.20
C VAL A 188 11.40 -4.12 11.47
N PRO A 189 12.55 -4.04 12.16
CA PRO A 189 13.17 -2.75 12.45
C PRO A 189 13.58 -2.01 11.16
N LEU A 190 13.29 -0.71 11.11
CA LEU A 190 13.51 0.15 9.94
C LEU A 190 14.92 0.07 9.37
N THR A 191 15.94 -0.04 10.22
CA THR A 191 17.34 -0.18 9.77
C THR A 191 17.56 -1.44 8.94
N GLY A 192 17.02 -2.58 9.38
CA GLY A 192 17.08 -3.84 8.63
C GLY A 192 16.31 -3.75 7.32
N ALA A 193 15.07 -3.27 7.39
CA ALA A 193 14.23 -3.10 6.20
C ALA A 193 14.88 -2.21 5.13
N MET A 194 15.51 -1.10 5.52
CA MET A 194 16.22 -0.22 4.59
C MET A 194 17.40 -0.91 3.90
N ARG A 195 18.15 -1.75 4.62
CA ARG A 195 19.27 -2.51 4.05
C ARG A 195 18.76 -3.48 2.98
N ASP A 196 17.71 -4.23 3.30
CA ASP A 196 17.17 -5.26 2.42
C ASP A 196 16.50 -4.62 1.18
N LEU A 197 15.77 -3.53 1.38
CA LEU A 197 15.19 -2.71 0.30
C LEU A 197 16.25 -2.19 -0.68
N ARG A 198 17.38 -1.69 -0.17
CA ARG A 198 18.51 -1.26 -1.01
C ARG A 198 19.22 -2.42 -1.71
N ALA A 199 19.19 -3.63 -1.14
CA ALA A 199 19.73 -4.80 -1.81
C ALA A 199 18.87 -5.16 -3.04
N TYR A 200 17.54 -5.22 -2.87
CA TYR A 200 16.60 -5.44 -3.98
C TYR A 200 16.79 -4.43 -5.12
N LEU A 201 16.86 -3.13 -4.79
CA LEU A 201 17.01 -2.07 -5.78
C LEU A 201 18.35 -2.11 -6.52
N ARG A 202 19.42 -2.63 -5.90
CA ARG A 202 20.73 -2.78 -6.54
C ARG A 202 20.83 -4.01 -7.43
N MET A 203 20.25 -5.14 -7.00
CA MET A 203 20.35 -6.42 -7.71
C MET A 203 19.43 -6.50 -8.93
N GLY A 204 18.43 -5.62 -9.02
CA GLY A 204 17.30 -5.81 -9.92
C GLY A 204 16.41 -6.95 -9.43
N VAL A 205 15.10 -6.86 -9.65
CA VAL A 205 14.09 -7.79 -9.07
C VAL A 205 14.28 -9.27 -9.49
N ALA A 206 15.22 -9.58 -10.39
CA ALA A 206 15.57 -10.92 -10.84
C ALA A 206 16.49 -11.71 -9.88
N GLY A 207 17.11 -11.07 -8.87
CA GLY A 207 18.19 -11.67 -8.07
C GLY A 207 17.85 -12.25 -6.69
N ALA A 208 16.56 -12.36 -6.31
CA ALA A 208 16.16 -12.87 -4.99
C ALA A 208 14.84 -13.66 -5.00
#